data_AF-A0A6J5X9I2-F1
#
_entry.id   AF-A0A6J5X9I2-F1
#
_cell.length_a   1.000
_cell.length_b   1.000
_cell.length_c   1.000
_cell.angle_alpha   90.00
_cell.angle_beta   90.00
_cell.angle_gamma   90.00
#
_symmetry.space_group_name_H-M   'P 1'
#
loop_
_entity.id
_entity.type
_entity.pdbx_description
1 polymer ?
#
loop_
_entity_poly.entity_id
_entity_poly.type
_entity_poly.pdbx_seq_one_letter_code
_entity_poly.pdbx_strand_id
1 'polypeptide(L)'
;MNEHSVDETNNAQEQKEHEVEDPELRRLLVPNPEDLPLTPPSSVEANFVSYFAPDFMKPGHDQYIYRHANGLCVIGLAPTHVAFKDEGGITAIDFNVGKSDRSGIKVTGKRKKNAQHLESNSALCKVCSKDATYVVR
;
A
#
# COMPACT_ATOMS: atom_id res chain seq x y z
N MET A 1 -31.56 -61.61 26.47
CA MET A 1 -30.46 -61.60 27.46
C MET A 1 -29.17 -61.35 26.68
N ASN A 2 -28.40 -60.28 26.81
CA ASN A 2 -28.33 -59.18 27.77
C ASN A 2 -27.98 -57.87 27.02
N GLU A 3 -28.46 -56.75 27.57
CA GLU A 3 -28.06 -55.39 27.26
C GLU A 3 -26.74 -55.02 27.98
N HIS A 4 -25.93 -54.16 27.35
CA HIS A 4 -24.96 -53.18 27.90
C HIS A 4 -24.44 -52.41 26.66
N SER A 5 -24.75 -51.15 26.33
CA SER A 5 -24.87 -49.86 27.03
C SER A 5 -23.54 -49.29 27.56
N VAL A 6 -23.29 -48.03 27.17
CA VAL A 6 -22.23 -47.04 27.52
C VAL A 6 -20.79 -47.35 27.04
N ASP A 7 -19.99 -46.45 26.45
CA ASP A 7 -19.90 -44.98 26.65
C ASP A 7 -19.32 -44.25 25.41
N GLU A 8 -20.06 -43.24 24.94
CA GLU A 8 -19.60 -42.17 24.03
C GLU A 8 -18.89 -41.07 24.85
N THR A 9 -17.69 -41.34 25.36
CA THR A 9 -16.91 -40.28 26.03
C THR A 9 -15.42 -40.47 25.77
N ASN A 10 -14.94 -40.05 24.60
CA ASN A 10 -13.49 -39.91 24.35
C ASN A 10 -13.19 -38.69 23.45
N ASN A 11 -13.97 -37.61 23.58
CA ASN A 11 -13.83 -36.41 22.75
C ASN A 11 -13.77 -35.10 23.54
N ALA A 12 -13.09 -35.08 24.68
CA ALA A 12 -13.05 -33.86 25.52
C ALA A 12 -11.76 -33.62 26.32
N GLN A 13 -10.61 -34.22 25.95
CA GLN A 13 -9.40 -34.05 26.79
C GLN A 13 -8.05 -33.95 26.08
N GLU A 14 -8.03 -33.54 24.82
CA GLU A 14 -6.79 -33.11 24.12
C GLU A 14 -6.94 -31.70 23.53
N GLN A 15 -7.40 -30.76 24.34
CA GLN A 15 -7.05 -29.35 24.22
C GLN A 15 -6.55 -28.89 25.59
N LYS A 16 -5.43 -29.45 26.04
CA LYS A 16 -4.64 -28.78 27.07
C LYS A 16 -4.00 -27.58 26.39
N GLU A 17 -4.59 -26.40 26.62
CA GLU A 17 -3.86 -25.15 26.58
C GLU A 17 -2.51 -25.39 27.28
N HIS A 18 -1.42 -25.31 26.52
CA HIS A 18 -0.09 -25.34 27.09
C HIS A 18 0.07 -23.99 27.78
N GLU A 19 -0.38 -23.92 29.03
CA GLU A 19 -0.18 -22.76 29.88
C GLU A 19 1.34 -22.55 29.95
N VAL A 20 1.81 -21.47 29.35
CA VAL A 20 3.23 -21.10 29.42
C VAL A 20 3.50 -20.63 30.84
N GLU A 21 3.81 -21.57 31.72
CA GLU A 21 4.04 -21.33 33.16
C GLU A 21 5.33 -20.55 33.44
N ASP A 22 6.23 -20.42 32.45
CA ASP A 22 7.47 -19.64 32.61
C ASP A 22 7.21 -18.12 32.42
N PRO A 23 7.30 -17.32 33.50
CA PRO A 23 7.08 -15.88 33.43
C PRO A 23 8.15 -15.14 32.62
N GLU A 24 9.36 -15.70 32.49
CA GLU A 24 10.43 -15.13 31.66
C GLU A 24 10.12 -15.37 30.18
N LEU A 25 9.70 -16.59 29.83
CA LEU A 25 9.25 -16.90 28.47
C LEU A 25 8.02 -16.07 28.07
N ARG A 26 7.08 -15.86 28.99
CA ARG A 26 5.91 -15.01 28.76
C ARG A 26 6.30 -13.55 28.50
N ARG A 27 7.29 -13.01 29.21
CA ARG A 27 7.84 -11.66 28.98
C ARG A 27 8.57 -11.53 27.63
N LEU A 28 9.21 -12.60 27.15
CA LEU A 28 9.89 -12.60 25.85
C LEU A 28 8.92 -12.77 24.67
N LEU A 29 7.85 -13.53 24.84
CA LEU A 29 6.89 -13.85 23.77
C LEU A 29 5.79 -12.82 23.60
N VAL A 30 5.37 -12.15 24.68
CA VAL A 30 4.27 -11.18 24.64
C VAL A 30 4.84 -9.76 24.67
N PRO A 31 4.67 -8.96 23.61
CA PRO A 31 5.08 -7.56 23.62
C PRO A 31 4.33 -6.79 24.71
N ASN A 32 4.98 -5.81 25.33
CA ASN A 32 4.34 -4.95 26.33
C ASN A 32 3.15 -4.22 25.67
N PRO A 33 1.92 -4.30 26.21
CA PRO A 33 0.78 -3.59 25.65
C PRO A 33 0.96 -2.08 25.53
N GLU A 34 1.81 -1.49 26.38
CA GLU A 34 2.13 -0.06 26.33
C GLU A 34 3.00 0.32 25.11
N ASP A 35 3.74 -0.64 24.54
CA ASP A 35 4.56 -0.45 23.35
C ASP A 35 3.77 -0.65 22.05
N LEU A 36 2.52 -1.12 22.14
CA LEU A 36 1.67 -1.30 20.97
C LEU A 36 1.09 0.05 20.51
N PRO A 37 0.98 0.28 19.19
CA PRO A 37 0.35 1.49 18.68
C PRO A 37 -1.14 1.51 19.08
N LEU A 38 -1.63 2.71 19.43
CA LEU A 38 -3.03 2.91 19.83
C LEU A 38 -4.04 2.39 18.79
N THR A 39 -3.67 2.49 17.52
CA THR A 39 -4.44 1.95 16.40
C THR A 39 -3.53 1.11 15.51
N PRO A 40 -4.03 -0.01 14.96
CA PRO A 40 -3.26 -0.77 14.00
C PRO A 40 -2.89 0.10 12.78
N PRO A 41 -1.73 -0.13 12.16
CA PRO A 41 -1.33 0.62 10.97
C PRO A 41 -2.35 0.40 9.85
N SER A 42 -2.54 1.45 9.04
CA SER A 42 -3.38 1.36 7.85
C SER A 42 -2.79 0.41 6.81
N SER A 43 -3.60 -0.04 5.85
CA SER A 43 -3.11 -0.88 4.76
C SER A 43 -2.02 -0.21 3.93
N VAL A 44 -1.98 1.13 3.85
CA VAL A 44 -0.91 1.83 3.13
C VAL A 44 0.38 1.77 3.93
N GLU A 45 0.34 2.10 5.22
CA GLU A 45 1.51 2.11 6.11
C GLU A 45 2.11 0.72 6.30
N ALA A 46 1.28 -0.32 6.37
CA ALA A 46 1.76 -1.69 6.54
C ALA A 46 2.36 -2.29 5.26
N ASN A 47 1.86 -1.92 4.08
CA ASN A 47 2.22 -2.59 2.82
C ASN A 47 3.16 -1.78 1.91
N PHE A 48 3.29 -0.48 2.13
CA PHE A 48 4.07 0.41 1.27
C PHE A 48 5.13 1.18 2.04
N VAL A 49 6.30 1.31 1.44
CA VAL A 49 7.33 2.27 1.86
C VAL A 49 7.10 3.57 1.11
N SER A 50 6.98 4.67 1.85
CA SER A 50 6.77 6.00 1.30
C SER A 50 8.09 6.72 1.01
N TYR A 51 8.23 7.22 -0.22
CA TYR A 51 9.29 8.12 -0.64
C TYR A 51 8.68 9.43 -1.12
N PHE A 52 9.45 10.51 -0.98
CA PHE A 52 9.12 11.81 -1.54
C PHE A 52 10.17 12.20 -2.57
N ALA A 53 9.70 12.72 -3.69
CA ALA A 53 10.50 13.25 -4.78
C ALA A 53 10.30 14.77 -4.83
N PRO A 54 11.12 15.54 -4.08
CA PRO A 54 11.04 17.00 -4.08
C PRO A 54 11.52 17.57 -5.41
N ASP A 55 10.84 18.60 -5.92
CA ASP A 55 11.27 19.34 -7.10
C ASP A 55 12.05 20.59 -6.68
N PHE A 56 13.37 20.54 -6.84
CA PHE A 56 14.27 21.65 -6.51
C PHE A 56 14.23 22.79 -7.53
N MET A 57 13.75 22.53 -8.75
CA MET A 57 13.65 23.55 -9.80
C MET A 57 12.36 24.35 -9.67
N LYS A 58 11.28 23.69 -9.27
CA LYS A 58 9.97 24.31 -9.07
C LYS A 58 9.44 23.99 -7.67
N PRO A 59 9.61 24.92 -6.71
CA PRO A 59 9.12 24.72 -5.34
C PRO A 59 7.63 24.38 -5.30
N GLY A 60 7.26 23.35 -4.52
CA GLY A 60 5.88 22.91 -4.39
C GLY A 60 5.36 22.05 -5.54
N HIS A 61 6.23 21.57 -6.42
CA HIS A 61 5.92 20.55 -7.43
C HIS A 61 6.33 19.13 -7.00
N ASP A 62 6.34 18.89 -5.69
CA ASP A 62 6.81 17.65 -5.10
C ASP A 62 5.85 16.48 -5.36
N GLN A 63 6.41 15.30 -5.54
CA GLN A 63 5.67 14.07 -5.80
C GLN A 63 5.97 13.06 -4.69
N TYR A 64 5.10 12.05 -4.53
CA TYR A 64 5.35 10.92 -3.65
C TYR A 64 5.33 9.62 -4.43
N ILE A 65 6.03 8.63 -3.88
CA ILE A 65 6.09 7.26 -4.40
C ILE A 65 5.84 6.31 -3.25
N TYR A 66 4.79 5.51 -3.35
CA TYR A 66 4.55 4.36 -2.48
C TYR A 66 5.04 3.10 -3.17
N ARG A 67 6.06 2.47 -2.59
CA ARG A 67 6.66 1.24 -3.12
C ARG A 67 6.22 0.05 -2.28
N HIS A 68 5.54 -0.89 -2.91
CA HIS A 68 5.23 -2.19 -2.31
C HIS A 68 6.44 -3.12 -2.37
N ALA A 69 6.52 -4.08 -1.44
CA ALA A 69 7.53 -5.14 -1.46
C ALA A 69 7.50 -5.99 -2.75
N ASN A 70 6.41 -5.95 -3.52
CA ASN A 70 6.20 -6.76 -4.73
C ASN A 70 6.77 -6.06 -5.97
N GLY A 71 7.38 -4.87 -5.80
CA GLY A 71 7.85 -4.01 -6.87
C GLY A 71 6.77 -3.18 -7.55
N LEU A 72 5.53 -3.20 -7.05
CA LEU A 72 4.49 -2.26 -7.49
C LEU A 72 4.77 -0.88 -6.87
N CYS A 73 4.63 0.16 -7.69
CA CYS A 73 4.75 1.56 -7.25
C CYS A 73 3.45 2.31 -7.54
N VAL A 74 3.03 3.12 -6.59
CA VAL A 74 1.97 4.13 -6.77
C VAL A 74 2.64 5.49 -6.69
N ILE A 75 2.41 6.32 -7.69
CA ILE A 75 3.03 7.65 -7.81
C ILE A 75 1.91 8.69 -7.80
N GLY A 76 2.12 9.80 -7.11
CA GLY A 76 1.14 10.87 -7.03
C GLY A 76 1.74 12.21 -6.62
N LEU A 77 0.89 13.23 -6.56
CA LEU A 77 1.27 14.57 -6.11
C LEU A 77 1.41 14.59 -4.58
N ALA A 78 2.50 15.15 -4.06
CA ALA A 78 2.67 15.29 -2.62
C ALA A 78 1.53 16.12 -2.01
N PRO A 79 1.15 15.90 -0.74
CA PRO A 79 0.08 16.68 -0.09
C PRO A 79 0.34 18.20 -0.09
N THR A 80 1.60 18.62 -0.16
CA THR A 80 2.04 20.02 -0.21
C THR A 80 2.01 20.62 -1.62
N HIS A 81 1.68 19.82 -2.65
CA HIS A 81 1.80 20.21 -4.05
C HIS A 81 0.86 21.38 -4.42
N VAL A 82 1.34 22.30 -5.27
CA VAL A 82 0.62 23.54 -5.65
C VAL A 82 -0.75 23.28 -6.27
N ALA A 83 -0.92 22.17 -6.99
CA ALA A 83 -2.20 21.76 -7.58
C ALA A 83 -3.37 21.64 -6.59
N PHE A 84 -3.09 21.40 -5.30
CA PHE A 84 -4.12 21.35 -4.26
C PHE A 84 -4.48 22.73 -3.70
N LYS A 85 -3.70 23.76 -4.02
CA LYS A 85 -3.91 25.15 -3.59
C LYS A 85 -4.62 26.00 -4.65
N ASP A 86 -4.73 25.51 -5.89
CA ASP A 86 -5.38 26.20 -6.98
C ASP A 86 -6.89 26.41 -6.72
N GLU A 87 -7.39 27.59 -7.07
CA GLU A 87 -8.81 27.92 -6.99
C GLU A 87 -9.62 27.11 -8.02
N GLY A 88 -10.27 26.05 -7.55
CA GLY A 88 -11.03 25.11 -8.37
C GLY A 88 -10.51 23.67 -8.32
N GLY A 89 -9.35 23.45 -7.70
CA GLY A 89 -8.78 22.13 -7.48
C GLY A 89 -8.51 21.34 -8.76
N ILE A 90 -8.31 20.03 -8.60
CA ILE A 90 -8.04 19.11 -9.70
C ILE A 90 -9.36 18.82 -10.44
N THR A 91 -9.39 19.11 -11.74
CA THR A 91 -10.58 18.96 -12.59
C THR A 91 -10.55 17.67 -13.40
N ALA A 92 -9.37 17.26 -13.87
CA ALA A 92 -9.22 16.07 -14.71
C ALA A 92 -7.80 15.48 -14.64
N ILE A 93 -7.66 14.24 -15.10
CA ILE A 93 -6.37 13.58 -15.30
C ILE A 93 -6.31 13.13 -16.77
N ASP A 94 -5.30 13.62 -17.48
CA ASP A 94 -5.03 13.28 -18.88
C ASP A 94 -3.83 12.32 -18.98
N PHE A 95 -4.08 11.12 -19.49
CA PHE A 95 -3.06 10.09 -19.71
C PHE A 95 -2.38 10.19 -21.08
N ASN A 96 -2.76 11.18 -21.90
CA ASN A 96 -2.10 11.50 -23.16
C ASN A 96 -0.87 12.39 -22.93
N VAL A 97 0.24 11.72 -22.65
CA VAL A 97 1.55 12.33 -22.39
C VAL A 97 2.48 12.10 -23.57
N GLY A 98 2.43 13.01 -24.54
CA GLY A 98 3.22 12.95 -25.77
C GLY A 98 2.37 12.60 -26.99
N LYS A 99 2.77 11.54 -27.73
CA LYS A 99 2.04 11.01 -28.90
C LYS A 99 1.30 9.70 -28.62
N SER A 100 1.23 9.27 -27.36
CA SER A 100 0.61 8.02 -26.96
C SER A 100 -0.18 8.19 -25.66
N ASP A 101 -1.42 7.69 -25.68
CA ASP A 101 -2.25 7.57 -24.49
C ASP A 101 -1.80 6.36 -23.66
N ARG A 102 -1.45 6.60 -22.40
CA ARG A 102 -0.98 5.55 -21.48
C ARG A 102 -2.10 4.79 -20.80
N SER A 103 -3.35 5.28 -20.86
CA SER A 103 -4.49 4.59 -20.26
C SER A 103 -4.83 3.26 -20.94
N GLY A 104 -4.56 3.17 -22.25
CA GLY A 104 -4.82 1.98 -23.06
C GLY A 104 -3.76 0.86 -22.95
N ILE A 105 -2.72 1.04 -22.13
CA ILE A 105 -1.63 0.06 -22.02
C ILE A 105 -2.12 -1.18 -21.28
N LYS A 106 -2.35 -2.26 -22.03
CA LYS A 106 -2.74 -3.56 -21.48
C LYS A 106 -1.53 -4.48 -21.35
N VAL A 107 -1.01 -4.58 -20.13
CA VAL A 107 0.10 -5.47 -19.79
C VAL A 107 -0.41 -6.87 -19.47
N THR A 108 0.09 -7.90 -20.16
CA THR A 108 -0.41 -9.28 -19.99
C THR A 108 0.70 -10.34 -20.00
N GLY A 109 0.38 -11.51 -19.43
CA GLY A 109 1.21 -12.72 -19.52
C GLY A 109 2.54 -12.69 -18.78
N LYS A 110 3.36 -13.73 -19.02
CA LYS A 110 4.73 -13.85 -18.49
C LYS A 110 5.60 -12.71 -19.04
N ARG A 111 6.51 -12.19 -18.20
CA ARG A 111 7.41 -11.06 -18.52
C ARG A 111 6.70 -9.75 -18.88
N LYS A 112 5.42 -9.58 -18.51
CA LYS A 112 4.67 -8.33 -18.66
C LYS A 112 4.71 -7.82 -20.11
N LYS A 113 4.29 -8.67 -21.06
CA LYS A 113 4.26 -8.34 -22.49
C LYS A 113 3.47 -7.04 -22.71
N ASN A 114 4.01 -6.16 -23.54
CA ASN A 114 3.52 -4.78 -23.80
C ASN A 114 3.66 -3.80 -22.63
N ALA A 115 4.41 -4.14 -21.58
CA ALA A 115 4.78 -3.16 -20.57
C ALA A 115 5.63 -2.05 -21.20
N GLN A 116 5.33 -0.82 -20.81
CA GLN A 116 6.13 0.33 -21.15
C GLN A 116 7.36 0.36 -20.25
N HIS A 117 8.53 0.57 -20.86
CA HIS A 117 9.73 0.92 -20.11
C HIS A 117 9.65 2.39 -19.71
N LEU A 118 9.81 2.66 -18.42
CA LEU A 118 9.77 3.99 -17.85
C LEU A 118 11.16 4.34 -17.31
N GLU A 119 11.56 5.58 -17.56
CA GLU A 119 12.74 6.21 -16.99
C GLU A 119 12.31 7.24 -15.94
N SER A 120 13.25 7.71 -15.13
CA SER A 120 13.00 8.66 -14.03
C SER A 120 12.36 9.99 -14.46
N ASN A 121 12.49 10.38 -15.73
CA ASN A 121 11.91 11.60 -16.30
C ASN A 121 10.64 11.35 -17.13
N SER A 122 10.17 10.10 -17.21
CA SER A 122 9.04 9.71 -18.06
C SER A 122 7.74 10.29 -17.55
N ALA A 123 7.12 11.20 -18.31
CA ALA A 123 5.80 11.73 -17.98
C ALA A 123 4.74 10.62 -17.97
N LEU A 124 4.06 10.38 -16.83
CA LEU A 124 3.07 9.32 -16.67
C LEU A 124 1.66 9.79 -17.03
N CYS A 125 1.28 10.95 -16.51
CA CYS A 125 0.03 11.62 -16.79
C CYS A 125 0.15 13.12 -16.52
N LYS A 126 -0.87 13.86 -16.93
CA LYS A 126 -1.06 15.27 -16.65
C LYS A 126 -2.25 15.41 -15.71
N VAL A 127 -2.04 16.08 -14.59
CA VAL A 127 -3.11 16.50 -13.68
C VAL A 127 -3.53 17.90 -14.09
N CYS A 128 -4.79 18.03 -14.52
CA CYS A 128 -5.36 19.30 -14.96
C CYS A 128 -6.08 19.96 -13.80
N SER A 129 -5.75 21.24 -13.60
CA SER A 129 -6.48 22.19 -12.78
C SER A 129 -7.30 23.10 -13.72
N LYS A 130 -8.04 24.05 -13.16
CA LYS A 130 -8.82 25.02 -13.95
C LYS A 130 -7.92 25.87 -14.86
N ASP A 131 -6.79 26.32 -14.33
CA ASP A 131 -5.91 27.28 -14.99
C ASP A 131 -4.51 26.71 -15.32
N ALA A 132 -4.19 25.52 -14.80
CA ALA A 132 -2.86 24.94 -14.88
C ALA A 132 -2.87 23.43 -15.19
N THR A 133 -1.72 22.92 -15.62
CA THR A 133 -1.51 21.49 -15.84
C THR A 133 -0.17 21.05 -15.27
N TYR A 134 -0.18 19.97 -14.50
CA TYR A 134 0.98 19.45 -13.78
C TYR A 134 1.33 18.06 -14.28
N VAL A 135 2.60 17.84 -14.62
CA VAL A 135 3.07 16.55 -15.16
C VAL A 135 3.60 15.68 -14.02
N VAL A 136 2.99 14.51 -13.83
CA VAL A 136 3.45 13.47 -12.89
C VAL A 136 4.49 12.60 -13.60
N ARG A 137 5.59 12.26 -12.92
CA ARG A 137 6.72 11.49 -13.46
C ARG A 137 7.07 10.31 -12.57
#